data_AF-A0A7S3DBX6-F1
#
_entry.id   AF-A0A7S3DBX6-F1
#
_cell.length_a   1.000
_cell.length_b   1.000
_cell.length_c   1.000
_cell.angle_alpha   90.00
_cell.angle_beta   90.00
_cell.angle_gamma   90.00
#
_symmetry.space_group_name_H-M   'P 1'
#
loop_
_entity.id
_entity.type
_entity.pdbx_description
1 polymer ?
#
loop_
_entity_poly.entity_id
_entity_poly.type
_entity_poly.pdbx_seq_one_letter_code
_entity_poly.pdbx_strand_id
1 'polypeptide(L)'
;PDRTDSCVVFWNHSTEEKHVKYIKKLVTLKASGEHCVMATRGEEGSGQYLLHLCNAIGSPVDAKYIDIEPICVTMTKQHIIVTDLEVVYVWQYRTATRLTSMDNANSIARK
;
A
#
# COMPACT_ATOMS: atom_id res chain seq x y z
N PRO A 1 -10.23 -13.40 -24.16
CA PRO A 1 -11.31 -12.62 -23.51
C PRO A 1 -11.49 -13.07 -22.05
N ASP A 2 -10.52 -12.74 -21.17
CA ASP A 2 -10.51 -13.17 -19.75
C ASP A 2 -9.70 -12.23 -18.83
N ARG A 3 -9.49 -10.96 -19.21
CA ARG A 3 -8.85 -10.01 -18.29
C ARG A 3 -9.91 -9.35 -17.41
N THR A 4 -10.12 -9.91 -16.23
CA THR A 4 -10.85 -9.29 -15.11
C THR A 4 -9.97 -8.34 -14.29
N ASP A 5 -8.73 -8.10 -14.73
CA ASP A 5 -7.80 -7.20 -14.08
C ASP A 5 -8.34 -5.76 -14.09
N SER A 6 -8.25 -5.08 -12.95
CA SER A 6 -8.50 -3.65 -12.89
C SER A 6 -7.38 -2.88 -13.58
N CYS A 7 -7.73 -1.89 -14.39
CA CYS A 7 -6.79 -0.96 -15.00
C CYS A 7 -6.59 0.25 -14.07
N VAL A 8 -5.37 0.43 -13.59
CA VAL A 8 -4.97 1.58 -12.75
C VAL A 8 -4.03 2.47 -13.57
N VAL A 9 -4.37 3.75 -13.67
CA VAL A 9 -3.60 4.74 -14.43
C VAL A 9 -2.97 5.74 -13.46
N PHE A 10 -1.64 5.81 -13.47
CA PHE A 10 -0.86 6.84 -12.79
C PHE A 10 -0.58 7.93 -13.82
N TRP A 11 -1.21 9.10 -13.65
CA TRP A 11 -1.13 10.19 -14.62
C TRP A 11 -0.56 11.44 -13.97
N ASN A 12 0.52 11.94 -14.54
CA ASN A 12 1.07 13.25 -14.22
C ASN A 12 0.41 14.30 -15.12
N HIS A 13 -0.45 15.15 -14.55
CA HIS A 13 -1.16 16.20 -15.28
C HIS A 13 -0.25 17.35 -15.75
N SER A 14 0.95 17.51 -15.18
CA SER A 14 1.89 18.57 -15.56
C SER A 14 2.78 18.14 -16.75
N THR A 15 3.20 16.88 -16.77
CA THR A 15 4.06 16.34 -17.84
C THR A 15 3.28 15.53 -18.90
N GLU A 16 1.99 15.29 -18.66
CA GLU A 16 1.13 14.39 -19.43
C GLU A 16 1.58 12.91 -19.47
N GLU A 17 2.58 12.55 -18.67
CA GLU A 17 3.11 11.18 -18.58
C GLU A 17 2.09 10.25 -17.93
N LYS A 18 1.91 9.06 -18.51
CA LYS A 18 0.95 8.04 -18.06
C LYS A 18 1.64 6.70 -17.90
N HIS A 19 1.50 6.09 -16.73
CA HIS A 19 1.86 4.70 -16.47
C HIS A 19 0.60 3.89 -16.20
N VAL A 20 0.41 2.83 -16.97
CA VAL A 20 -0.74 1.92 -16.83
C VAL A 20 -0.29 0.64 -16.14
N LYS A 21 -1.01 0.23 -15.09
CA LYS A 21 -0.81 -1.02 -14.38
C LYS A 21 -2.11 -1.83 -14.40
N TYR A 22 -1.99 -3.12 -14.64
CA TYR A 22 -3.12 -4.05 -14.56
C TYR A 22 -3.02 -4.84 -13.26
N ILE A 23 -4.00 -4.68 -12.40
CA ILE A 23 -3.99 -5.23 -11.05
C ILE A 23 -5.07 -6.30 -10.93
N LYS A 24 -4.63 -7.53 -10.62
CA LYS A 24 -5.51 -8.67 -10.37
C LYS A 24 -6.18 -8.52 -9.00
N LYS A 25 -7.45 -8.92 -8.92
CA LYS A 25 -8.20 -9.04 -7.66
C LYS A 25 -8.14 -7.76 -6.79
N LEU A 26 -8.12 -6.57 -7.43
CA LEU A 26 -8.09 -5.28 -6.73
C LEU A 26 -9.36 -5.11 -5.89
N VAL A 27 -9.17 -4.81 -4.61
CA VAL A 27 -10.24 -4.53 -3.66
C VAL A 27 -10.42 -3.03 -3.50
N THR A 28 -9.32 -2.31 -3.26
CA THR A 28 -9.34 -0.87 -3.08
C THR A 28 -7.98 -0.24 -3.37
N LEU A 29 -8.00 1.06 -3.65
CA LEU A 29 -6.83 1.89 -3.88
C LEU A 29 -6.99 3.20 -3.12
N LYS A 30 -5.94 3.60 -2.40
CA LYS A 30 -5.84 4.89 -1.72
C LYS A 30 -4.50 5.52 -1.99
N ALA A 31 -4.44 6.85 -1.98
CA ALA A 31 -3.22 7.60 -2.23
C ALA A 31 -3.05 8.72 -1.20
N SER A 32 -1.81 9.04 -0.88
CA SER A 32 -1.43 10.19 -0.05
C SER A 32 -0.02 10.64 -0.40
N GLY A 33 0.12 11.88 -0.88
CA GLY A 33 1.40 12.41 -1.36
C GLY A 33 1.94 11.58 -2.53
N GLU A 34 3.22 11.22 -2.46
CA GLU A 34 3.94 10.49 -3.52
C GLU A 34 3.73 8.97 -3.51
N HIS A 35 2.73 8.48 -2.77
CA HIS A 35 2.50 7.05 -2.58
C HIS A 35 1.03 6.68 -2.71
N CYS A 36 0.80 5.42 -3.08
CA CYS A 36 -0.50 4.78 -3.00
C CYS A 36 -0.39 3.40 -2.35
N VAL A 37 -1.49 2.95 -1.77
CA VAL A 37 -1.68 1.57 -1.33
C VAL A 37 -2.81 0.95 -2.14
N MET A 38 -2.57 -0.25 -2.65
CA MET A 38 -3.58 -1.10 -3.27
C MET A 38 -3.77 -2.35 -2.41
N ALA A 39 -5.00 -2.65 -2.03
CA ALA A 39 -5.32 -3.94 -1.41
C ALA A 39 -5.83 -4.90 -2.49
N THR A 40 -5.29 -6.11 -2.55
CA THR A 40 -5.75 -7.17 -3.44
C THR A 40 -6.14 -8.40 -2.65
N ARG A 41 -7.15 -9.16 -3.10
CA ARG A 41 -7.40 -10.50 -2.56
C ARG A 41 -6.20 -11.40 -2.88
N GLY A 42 -5.78 -12.21 -1.91
CA GLY A 42 -4.72 -13.20 -2.08
C GLY A 42 -5.13 -14.36 -3.00
N GLU A 43 -4.38 -15.44 -2.90
CA GLU A 43 -4.72 -16.66 -3.64
C GLU A 43 -5.99 -17.30 -3.11
N GLU A 44 -6.72 -17.99 -3.99
CA GLU A 44 -7.97 -18.65 -3.61
C GLU A 44 -7.71 -19.65 -2.48
N GLY A 45 -8.56 -19.63 -1.46
CA GLY A 45 -8.40 -20.47 -0.27
C GLY A 45 -7.40 -19.96 0.78
N SER A 46 -6.60 -18.92 0.49
CA SER A 46 -5.69 -18.36 1.50
C SER A 46 -6.41 -17.57 2.60
N GLY A 47 -7.53 -16.90 2.26
CA GLY A 47 -8.19 -15.94 3.14
C GLY A 47 -7.40 -14.65 3.37
N GLN A 48 -6.21 -14.51 2.77
CA GLN A 48 -5.31 -13.39 2.99
C GLN A 48 -5.55 -12.27 1.98
N TYR A 49 -5.11 -11.07 2.34
CA TYR A 49 -5.07 -9.91 1.47
C TYR A 49 -3.64 -9.38 1.39
N LEU A 50 -3.29 -8.76 0.26
CA LEU A 50 -1.98 -8.18 0.04
C LEU A 50 -2.12 -6.66 -0.12
N LEU A 51 -1.43 -5.92 0.74
CA LEU A 51 -1.26 -4.48 0.64
C LEU A 51 0.00 -4.19 -0.17
N HIS A 52 -0.16 -3.62 -1.36
CA HIS A 52 0.92 -3.15 -2.22
C HIS A 52 1.12 -1.66 -1.99
N LEU A 53 2.25 -1.26 -1.40
CA LEU A 53 2.66 0.13 -1.33
C LEU A 53 3.48 0.45 -2.60
N CYS A 54 3.04 1.45 -3.36
CA CYS A 54 3.72 1.92 -4.55
C CYS A 54 3.98 3.43 -4.48
N ASN A 55 4.91 3.90 -5.29
CA ASN A 55 5.13 5.33 -5.51
C ASN A 55 4.13 5.93 -6.53
N ALA A 56 4.28 7.22 -6.82
CA ALA A 56 3.41 8.00 -7.71
C ALA A 56 3.34 7.51 -9.18
N ILE A 57 4.21 6.59 -9.60
CA ILE A 57 4.18 5.99 -10.95
C ILE A 57 3.79 4.49 -10.93
N GLY A 58 3.41 3.98 -9.75
CA GLY A 58 3.02 2.59 -9.56
C GLY A 58 4.21 1.62 -9.48
N SER A 59 5.42 2.10 -9.21
CA SER A 59 6.55 1.22 -8.91
C SER A 59 6.44 0.70 -7.46
N PRO A 60 6.61 -0.61 -7.22
CA PRO A 60 6.53 -1.18 -5.87
C PRO A 60 7.57 -0.57 -4.93
N VAL A 61 7.15 -0.30 -3.69
CA VAL A 61 7.99 0.18 -2.59
C VAL A 61 8.11 -0.90 -1.51
N ASP A 62 6.97 -1.43 -1.06
CA ASP A 62 6.91 -2.52 -0.08
C ASP A 62 5.56 -3.25 -0.20
N ALA A 63 5.43 -4.43 0.41
CA ALA A 63 4.18 -5.16 0.46
C ALA A 63 4.00 -5.94 1.76
N LYS A 64 2.76 -6.05 2.24
CA LYS A 64 2.42 -6.86 3.42
C LYS A 64 1.17 -7.69 3.21
N TYR A 65 1.27 -8.96 3.58
CA TYR A 65 0.10 -9.81 3.77
C TYR A 65 -0.60 -9.45 5.07
N ILE A 66 -1.93 -9.45 5.03
CA ILE A 66 -2.80 -9.27 6.19
C ILE A 66 -3.89 -10.35 6.17
N ASP A 67 -4.29 -10.79 7.36
CA ASP A 67 -5.31 -11.82 7.56
C ASP A 67 -6.69 -11.22 7.90
N ILE A 68 -6.86 -9.91 7.71
CA ILE A 68 -8.13 -9.21 7.89
C ILE A 68 -8.71 -8.79 6.55
N GLU A 69 -10.04 -8.90 6.37
CA GLU A 69 -10.72 -8.42 5.17
C GLU A 69 -10.83 -6.88 5.19
N PRO A 70 -10.22 -6.17 4.22
CA PRO A 70 -10.27 -4.71 4.20
C PRO A 70 -11.67 -4.19 3.91
N ILE A 71 -12.34 -3.63 4.92
CA ILE A 71 -13.62 -2.92 4.76
C ILE A 71 -13.37 -1.43 4.49
N CYS A 72 -12.44 -0.84 5.24
CA CYS A 72 -11.96 0.51 5.00
C CYS A 72 -10.44 0.52 4.91
N VAL A 73 -9.92 1.27 3.95
CA VAL A 73 -8.49 1.56 3.82
C VAL A 73 -8.33 3.05 3.71
N THR A 74 -7.36 3.60 4.43
CA THR A 74 -6.89 4.98 4.26
C THR A 74 -5.38 5.04 4.47
N MET A 75 -4.77 6.14 4.06
CA MET A 75 -3.36 6.36 4.29
C MET A 75 -3.04 7.82 4.57
N THR A 76 -2.03 8.02 5.39
CA THR A 76 -1.36 9.31 5.60
C THR A 76 -0.03 9.31 4.87
N LYS A 77 0.85 10.29 5.12
CA LYS A 77 2.21 10.29 4.56
C LYS A 77 3.13 9.18 5.09
N GLN A 78 2.75 8.52 6.19
CA GLN A 78 3.63 7.58 6.91
C GLN A 78 2.93 6.31 7.38
N HIS A 79 1.60 6.26 7.31
CA HIS A 79 0.81 5.13 7.82
C HIS A 79 -0.22 4.71 6.79
N ILE A 80 -0.38 3.41 6.64
CA ILE A 80 -1.54 2.77 6.04
C ILE A 80 -2.41 2.27 7.19
N ILE A 81 -3.70 2.54 7.12
CA ILE A 81 -4.69 2.10 8.11
C ILE A 81 -5.72 1.27 7.36
N VAL A 82 -5.92 0.04 7.83
CA VAL A 82 -6.89 -0.91 7.30
C VAL A 82 -7.80 -1.33 8.44
N THR A 83 -9.10 -1.39 8.21
CA THR A 83 -10.06 -1.84 9.22
C THR A 83 -10.98 -2.91 8.66
N ASP A 84 -11.33 -3.87 9.51
CA ASP A 84 -12.50 -4.73 9.34
C ASP A 84 -13.61 -4.30 10.33
N LEU A 85 -14.49 -5.21 10.75
CA LEU A 85 -15.56 -4.91 11.73
C LEU A 85 -15.08 -4.83 13.18
N GLU A 86 -13.94 -5.45 13.51
CA GLU A 86 -13.48 -5.66 14.90
C GLU A 86 -12.02 -5.21 15.13
N VAL A 87 -11.24 -5.06 14.06
CA VAL A 87 -9.80 -4.86 14.07
C VAL A 87 -9.42 -3.63 13.25
N VAL A 88 -8.48 -2.85 13.80
CA VAL A 88 -7.76 -1.80 13.09
C VAL A 88 -6.30 -2.20 12.96
N TYR A 89 -5.86 -2.47 11.73
CA TYR A 89 -4.48 -2.72 11.38
C TYR A 89 -3.79 -1.42 10.95
N VAL A 90 -2.69 -1.08 11.61
CA VAL A 90 -1.89 0.10 11.28
C VAL A 90 -0.49 -0.35 10.86
N TRP A 91 -0.10 0.04 9.65
CA TRP A 91 1.24 -0.20 9.13
C TRP A 91 1.94 1.14 8.90
N GLN A 92 2.99 1.39 9.68
CA GLN A 92 3.90 2.51 9.43
C GLN A 92 4.90 2.12 8.33
N TYR A 93 4.91 2.88 7.24
CA TYR A 93 5.88 2.73 6.16
C TYR A 93 6.90 3.87 6.21
N ARG A 94 8.16 3.56 5.91
CA ARG A 94 9.26 4.53 5.91
C ARG A 94 9.49 5.04 4.50
N THR A 95 9.48 6.35 4.32
CA THR A 95 9.97 6.97 3.08
C THR A 95 11.47 7.25 3.26
N ALA A 96 12.27 6.93 2.24
CA ALA A 96 13.73 7.13 2.27
C ALA A 96 14.16 8.58 2.56
N THR A 97 13.27 9.56 2.41
CA THR A 97 13.50 10.98 2.70
C THR A 97 13.71 11.32 4.18
N ARG A 98 13.60 10.36 5.11
CA ARG A 98 13.77 10.59 6.57
C ARG A 98 14.81 9.70 7.26
N LEU A 99 15.85 9.26 6.55
CA LEU A 99 16.96 8.47 7.08
C LEU A 99 17.86 9.20 8.12
N THR A 100 17.46 10.34 8.70
CA THR A 100 18.35 11.12 9.59
C THR A 100 17.79 11.45 10.98
N SER A 101 16.76 10.79 11.51
CA SER A 101 16.30 11.16 12.88
C SER A 101 15.81 10.07 13.83
N MET A 102 15.82 8.77 13.49
CA MET A 102 15.27 7.75 14.41
C MET A 102 16.10 6.48 14.62
N ASP A 103 17.31 6.37 14.08
CA ASP A 103 18.16 5.19 14.33
C ASP A 103 18.85 5.19 15.71
N ASN A 104 18.61 6.20 16.55
CA ASN A 104 19.21 6.29 17.90
C ASN A 104 18.33 5.80 19.06
N ALA A 105 17.08 5.36 18.83
CA ALA A 105 16.19 4.96 19.93
C ALA A 105 16.21 3.46 20.25
N ASN A 106 16.61 2.59 19.31
CA ASN A 106 16.58 1.13 19.51
C ASN A 106 17.91 0.52 19.96
N SER A 107 18.99 1.30 20.08
CA SER A 107 20.29 0.82 20.56
C SER A 107 20.49 0.92 22.08
N ILE A 108 19.54 1.53 22.81
CA ILE A 108 19.66 1.74 24.28
C ILE A 108 18.81 0.73 25.08
N ALA A 109 17.88 -0.01 24.47
CA ALA A 109 17.00 -0.94 25.19
C ALA A 109 17.52 -2.41 25.26
N ARG A 110 18.81 -2.63 25.01
CA ARG A 110 19.47 -3.93 25.25
C ARG A 110 20.82 -3.72 25.94
N LYS A 111 20.78 -3.51 27.25
CA LYS A 111 21.83 -3.92 28.18
C LYS A 111 21.26 -4.07 29.58
#